data_AF-A0A536NYR8-F1
#
_entry.id   AF-A0A536NYR8-F1
#
_cell.length_a   1.000
_cell.length_b   1.000
_cell.length_c   1.000
_cell.angle_alpha   90.00
_cell.angle_beta   90.00
_cell.angle_gamma   90.00
#
_symmetry.space_group_name_H-M   'P 1'
#
loop_
_entity.id
_entity.type
_entity.pdbx_description
1 polymer ?
#
loop_
_entity_poly.entity_id
_entity_poly.type
_entity_poly.pdbx_seq_one_letter_code
_entity_poly.pdbx_strand_id
1 'polypeptide(L)'
;PLRRGLEHEGVRFKTSSDTEVIAELLARTSGLDLLSVLRRSLPRLQGAYCLLVLTRDSLVGVRDPLGIRPLCLGRLPDGGAIMASETCALDTVGAELVREIEPGEAVLLGQGPPKAEQLMPSTRKAMCMFEFIYFARPDSRLQGQSLYEARRNMGRELAREAPAEADIVISLPDSGTPAAVGFAEASGIPYSEGLIKSRYITRTFIQP
;
A
#
# COMPACT_ATOMS: atom_id res chain seq x y z
N PRO A 1 14.74 18.15 12.79
CA PRO A 1 13.59 17.37 12.26
C PRO A 1 12.59 17.01 13.37
N LEU A 2 11.31 16.77 13.01
CA LEU A 2 10.13 16.68 13.90
C LEU A 2 10.39 16.09 15.30
N ARG A 3 11.03 14.91 15.37
CA ARG A 3 11.40 14.25 16.64
C ARG A 3 12.20 15.16 17.58
N ARG A 4 13.27 15.81 17.08
CA ARG A 4 14.08 16.75 17.89
C ARG A 4 13.29 17.97 18.35
N GLY A 5 12.35 18.44 17.53
CA GLY A 5 11.45 19.53 17.92
C GLY A 5 10.60 19.13 19.12
N LEU A 6 9.99 17.96 19.06
CA LEU A 6 9.21 17.39 20.16
C LEU A 6 10.09 17.07 21.39
N GLU A 7 11.33 16.59 21.21
CA GLU A 7 12.26 16.39 22.33
C GLU A 7 12.58 17.70 23.07
N HIS A 8 12.74 18.83 22.35
CA HIS A 8 12.90 20.15 22.98
C HIS A 8 11.63 20.63 23.71
N GLU A 9 10.44 20.19 23.27
CA GLU A 9 9.17 20.41 23.97
C GLU A 9 8.97 19.44 25.16
N GLY A 10 9.99 18.63 25.50
CA GLY A 10 9.99 17.73 26.65
C GLY A 10 9.46 16.33 26.38
N VAL A 11 9.19 15.97 25.11
CA VAL A 11 8.74 14.61 24.75
C VAL A 11 9.86 13.60 24.91
N ARG A 12 9.57 12.48 25.57
CA ARG A 12 10.48 11.33 25.68
C ARG A 12 9.93 10.15 24.90
N PHE A 13 10.59 9.82 23.80
CA PHE A 13 10.23 8.69 22.94
C PHE A 13 10.76 7.36 23.50
N LYS A 14 9.95 6.31 23.39
CA LYS A 14 10.30 4.93 23.80
C LYS A 14 10.81 4.10 22.63
N THR A 15 10.48 4.47 21.41
CA THR A 15 10.81 3.74 20.19
C THR A 15 11.52 4.64 19.17
N SER A 16 11.97 4.04 18.08
CA SER A 16 12.44 4.73 16.87
C SER A 16 11.38 4.80 15.77
N SER A 17 10.11 4.45 16.07
CA SER A 17 9.03 4.39 15.09
C SER A 17 8.53 5.78 14.72
N ASP A 18 8.34 6.03 13.43
CA ASP A 18 7.69 7.24 12.93
C ASP A 18 6.25 7.37 13.47
N THR A 19 5.57 6.24 13.69
CA THR A 19 4.22 6.21 14.28
C THR A 19 4.19 6.84 15.67
N GLU A 20 5.22 6.66 16.49
CA GLU A 20 5.30 7.28 17.82
C GLU A 20 5.50 8.79 17.70
N VAL A 21 6.34 9.23 16.77
CA VAL A 21 6.55 10.66 16.46
C VAL A 21 5.24 11.31 15.99
N ILE A 22 4.48 10.64 15.12
CA ILE A 22 3.18 11.10 14.66
C ILE A 22 2.17 11.13 15.81
N ALA A 23 2.11 10.09 16.64
CA ALA A 23 1.19 10.05 17.79
C ALA A 23 1.44 11.22 18.76
N GLU A 24 2.71 11.48 19.11
CA GLU A 24 3.08 12.59 20.00
C GLU A 24 2.80 13.96 19.36
N LEU A 25 2.95 14.08 18.04
CA LEU A 25 2.58 15.27 17.27
C LEU A 25 1.06 15.52 17.31
N LEU A 26 0.25 14.48 17.08
CA LEU A 26 -1.21 14.57 17.15
C LEU A 26 -1.68 14.96 18.55
N ALA A 27 -1.14 14.33 19.59
CA ALA A 27 -1.51 14.57 20.98
C ALA A 27 -1.25 16.01 21.45
N ARG A 28 -0.28 16.71 20.83
CA ARG A 28 0.07 18.12 21.15
C ARG A 28 -0.58 19.14 20.23
N THR A 29 -1.26 18.70 19.18
CA THR A 29 -1.90 19.62 18.23
C THR A 29 -3.32 19.90 18.69
N SER A 30 -3.63 21.17 18.91
CA SER A 30 -4.97 21.59 19.34
C SER A 30 -5.99 21.47 18.19
N GLY A 31 -7.18 20.97 18.51
CA GLY A 31 -8.30 20.83 17.58
C GLY A 31 -9.59 20.51 18.33
N LEU A 32 -10.74 20.78 17.69
CA LEU A 32 -12.06 20.50 18.25
C LEU A 32 -12.45 19.02 18.10
N ASP A 33 -11.93 18.38 17.05
CA ASP A 33 -12.15 16.98 16.71
C ASP A 33 -10.89 16.37 16.06
N LEU A 34 -10.87 15.05 15.86
CA LEU A 34 -9.72 14.36 15.27
C LEU A 34 -9.37 14.87 13.86
N LEU A 35 -10.37 15.17 13.02
CA LEU A 35 -10.13 15.68 11.66
C LEU A 35 -9.43 17.04 11.68
N SER A 36 -9.79 17.94 12.60
CA SER A 36 -9.15 19.23 12.78
C SER A 36 -7.71 19.10 13.29
N VAL A 37 -7.44 18.15 14.18
CA VAL A 37 -6.08 17.82 14.66
C VAL A 37 -5.23 17.30 13.50
N LEU A 38 -5.75 16.35 12.72
CA LEU A 38 -5.07 15.81 11.54
C LEU A 38 -4.80 16.90 10.50
N ARG A 39 -5.78 17.76 10.19
CA ARG A 39 -5.63 18.87 9.24
C ARG A 39 -4.48 19.81 9.61
N ARG A 40 -4.26 20.04 10.90
CA ARG A 40 -3.18 20.91 11.41
C ARG A 40 -1.84 20.18 11.51
N SER A 41 -1.85 18.89 11.78
CA SER A 41 -0.65 18.10 12.07
C SER A 41 0.00 17.55 10.80
N LEU A 42 -0.79 16.94 9.91
CA LEU A 42 -0.29 16.19 8.76
C LEU A 42 0.52 17.03 7.76
N PRO A 43 0.23 18.34 7.52
CA PRO A 43 1.09 19.18 6.67
C PRO A 43 2.52 19.34 7.19
N ARG A 44 2.78 19.05 8.47
CA ARG A 44 4.13 19.08 9.06
C ARG A 44 4.94 17.82 8.72
N LEU A 45 4.28 16.74 8.32
CA LEU A 45 4.92 15.47 7.94
C LEU A 45 5.49 15.57 6.53
N GLN A 46 6.69 15.01 6.34
CA GLN A 46 7.34 14.91 5.04
C GLN A 46 7.71 13.45 4.78
N GLY A 47 7.31 12.93 3.62
CA GLY A 47 7.57 11.54 3.22
C GLY A 47 6.31 10.80 2.83
N ALA A 48 6.42 9.48 2.77
CA ALA A 48 5.33 8.56 2.45
C ALA A 48 4.66 8.07 3.73
N TYR A 49 3.34 8.14 3.79
CA TYR A 49 2.60 7.57 4.90
C TYR A 49 1.17 7.19 4.48
N CYS A 50 0.71 6.11 5.08
CA CYS A 50 -0.67 5.66 5.05
C CYS A 50 -1.01 5.29 6.48
N LEU A 51 -1.90 6.05 7.11
CA LEU A 51 -2.14 5.93 8.55
C LEU A 51 -3.58 5.49 8.79
N LEU A 52 -3.76 4.66 9.82
CA LEU A 52 -5.03 4.43 10.47
C LEU A 52 -4.92 4.98 11.90
N VAL A 53 -5.80 5.90 12.27
CA VAL A 53 -5.87 6.49 13.61
C VAL A 53 -7.20 6.11 14.23
N LEU A 54 -7.15 5.36 15.33
CA LEU A 54 -8.33 4.86 16.05
C LEU A 54 -8.50 5.64 17.36
N THR A 55 -9.71 6.15 17.60
CA THR A 55 -10.16 6.70 18.89
C THR A 55 -11.23 5.79 19.49
N ARG A 56 -11.80 6.21 20.63
CA ARG A 56 -12.90 5.48 21.27
C ARG A 56 -14.13 5.32 20.37
N ASP A 57 -14.37 6.30 19.50
CA ASP A 57 -15.62 6.51 18.77
C ASP A 57 -15.43 6.56 17.25
N SER A 58 -14.20 6.56 16.74
CA SER A 58 -13.95 6.70 15.31
C SER A 58 -12.63 6.07 14.85
N LEU A 59 -12.56 5.76 13.56
CA LEU A 59 -11.38 5.32 12.83
C LEU A 59 -11.16 6.24 11.63
N VAL A 60 -9.98 6.86 11.51
CA VAL A 60 -9.62 7.69 10.35
C VAL A 60 -8.51 7.02 9.57
N GLY A 61 -8.72 6.81 8.27
CA GLY A 61 -7.67 6.45 7.33
C GLY A 61 -7.19 7.69 6.58
N VAL A 62 -5.87 7.86 6.43
CA VAL A 62 -5.30 8.99 5.68
C VAL A 62 -4.15 8.53 4.79
N ARG A 63 -4.03 9.16 3.61
CA ARG A 63 -2.86 9.03 2.74
C ARG A 63 -2.05 10.32 2.74
N ASP A 64 -0.74 10.19 2.54
CA ASP A 64 0.14 11.31 2.22
C ASP A 64 -0.32 12.05 0.95
N PRO A 65 0.02 13.35 0.78
CA PRO A 65 -0.45 14.16 -0.34
C PRO A 65 0.01 13.66 -1.72
N LEU A 66 1.07 12.84 -1.79
CA LEU A 66 1.53 12.25 -3.05
C LEU A 66 0.91 10.88 -3.31
N GLY A 67 0.25 10.28 -2.32
CA GLY A 67 -0.38 8.97 -2.41
C GLY A 67 0.64 7.87 -2.68
N ILE A 68 1.81 7.93 -2.03
CA ILE A 68 2.92 7.02 -2.31
C ILE A 68 2.53 5.58 -1.97
N ARG A 69 1.89 5.36 -0.81
CA ARG A 69 1.42 4.05 -0.36
C ARG A 69 -0.08 3.86 -0.63
N PRO A 70 -0.52 2.63 -0.95
CA PRO A 70 -1.92 2.35 -1.27
C PRO A 70 -2.78 2.25 0.00
N LEU A 71 -4.03 2.67 -0.13
CA LEU A 71 -5.09 2.52 0.86
C LEU A 71 -6.43 2.49 0.13
N CYS A 72 -7.25 1.49 0.42
CA CYS A 72 -8.58 1.33 -0.15
C CYS A 72 -9.65 1.21 0.93
N LEU A 73 -10.86 1.64 0.58
CA LEU A 73 -12.07 1.53 1.38
C LEU A 73 -12.93 0.42 0.80
N GLY A 74 -13.40 -0.47 1.67
CA GLY A 74 -14.35 -1.53 1.36
C GLY A 74 -15.61 -1.48 2.22
N ARG A 75 -16.64 -2.19 1.77
CA ARG A 75 -17.90 -2.39 2.49
C ARG A 75 -18.08 -3.87 2.81
N LEU A 76 -18.25 -4.18 4.09
CA LEU A 76 -18.51 -5.52 4.60
C LEU A 76 -19.94 -5.96 4.25
N PRO A 77 -20.21 -7.28 4.19
CA PRO A 77 -21.55 -7.81 3.89
C PRO A 77 -22.65 -7.36 4.87
N ASP A 78 -22.29 -7.07 6.12
CA ASP A 78 -23.20 -6.59 7.17
C ASP A 78 -23.43 -5.06 7.12
N GLY A 79 -22.86 -4.38 6.14
CA GLY A 79 -22.93 -2.93 5.97
C GLY A 79 -21.81 -2.16 6.68
N GLY A 80 -20.91 -2.84 7.40
CA GLY A 80 -19.73 -2.22 8.00
C GLY A 80 -18.75 -1.67 6.96
N ALA A 81 -17.87 -0.75 7.37
CA ALA A 81 -16.80 -0.22 6.51
C ALA A 81 -15.43 -0.74 6.98
N ILE A 82 -14.56 -1.02 6.02
CA ILE A 82 -13.21 -1.55 6.26
C ILE A 82 -12.21 -0.77 5.41
N MET A 83 -10.99 -0.57 5.93
CA MET A 83 -9.87 0.00 5.17
C MET A 83 -8.70 -0.97 5.15
N ALA A 84 -8.03 -1.08 4.01
CA ALA A 84 -6.88 -1.96 3.84
C ALA A 84 -5.85 -1.36 2.88
N SER A 85 -4.58 -1.69 3.06
CA SER A 85 -3.53 -1.29 2.12
C SER A 85 -3.70 -1.92 0.75
N GLU A 86 -4.31 -3.10 0.67
CA GLU A 86 -4.48 -3.88 -0.56
C GLU A 86 -5.88 -4.50 -0.65
N THR A 87 -6.40 -4.63 -1.88
CA THR A 87 -7.76 -5.16 -2.10
C THR A 87 -7.89 -6.64 -1.76
N CYS A 88 -6.81 -7.42 -1.83
CA CYS A 88 -6.84 -8.84 -1.47
C CYS A 88 -7.29 -9.07 -0.01
N ALA A 89 -7.08 -8.09 0.88
CA ALA A 89 -7.55 -8.15 2.26
C ALA A 89 -9.08 -7.99 2.34
N LEU A 90 -9.67 -7.19 1.43
CA LEU A 90 -11.12 -7.07 1.30
C LEU A 90 -11.72 -8.39 0.81
N ASP A 91 -11.14 -8.98 -0.23
CA ASP A 91 -11.58 -10.25 -0.80
C ASP A 91 -11.56 -11.37 0.26
N THR A 92 -10.52 -11.40 1.10
CA THR A 92 -10.36 -12.39 2.17
C THR A 92 -11.51 -12.37 3.18
N VAL A 93 -12.09 -11.19 3.45
CA VAL A 93 -13.19 -11.02 4.41
C VAL A 93 -14.56 -10.87 3.73
N GLY A 94 -14.63 -11.06 2.41
CA GLY A 94 -15.86 -10.90 1.63
C GLY A 94 -16.35 -9.45 1.51
N ALA A 95 -15.48 -8.47 1.72
CA ALA A 95 -15.83 -7.06 1.56
C ALA A 95 -15.78 -6.64 0.07
N GLU A 96 -16.74 -5.82 -0.34
CA GLU A 96 -16.76 -5.21 -1.66
C GLU A 96 -15.84 -3.97 -1.68
N LEU A 97 -14.96 -3.86 -2.68
CA LEU A 97 -14.17 -2.65 -2.90
C LEU A 97 -15.09 -1.47 -3.24
N VAL A 98 -15.05 -0.41 -2.42
CA VAL A 98 -15.78 0.84 -2.70
C VAL A 98 -14.94 1.75 -3.58
N ARG A 99 -13.72 2.08 -3.15
CA ARG A 99 -12.75 2.89 -3.91
C ARG A 99 -11.38 2.92 -3.24
N GLU A 100 -10.37 3.40 -3.96
CA GLU A 100 -9.13 3.87 -3.36
C GLU A 100 -9.33 5.20 -2.62
N ILE A 101 -8.61 5.40 -1.52
CA ILE A 101 -8.53 6.69 -0.82
C ILE A 101 -7.62 7.61 -1.62
N GLU A 102 -8.02 8.86 -1.86
CA GLU A 102 -7.25 9.78 -2.70
C GLU A 102 -5.99 10.30 -1.98
N PRO A 103 -4.94 10.72 -2.71
CA PRO A 103 -3.78 11.37 -2.12
C PRO A 103 -4.16 12.59 -1.27
N GLY A 104 -3.69 12.62 -0.01
CA GLY A 104 -3.98 13.69 0.94
C GLY A 104 -5.41 13.71 1.49
N GLU A 105 -6.23 12.73 1.15
CA GLU A 105 -7.59 12.54 1.67
C GLU A 105 -7.56 11.83 3.02
N ALA A 106 -8.45 12.26 3.92
CA ALA A 106 -8.84 11.52 5.12
C ALA A 106 -10.25 10.96 4.98
N VAL A 107 -10.45 9.72 5.38
CA VAL A 107 -11.76 9.08 5.47
C VAL A 107 -12.03 8.69 6.93
N LEU A 108 -13.04 9.32 7.52
CA LEU A 108 -13.53 9.05 8.87
C LEU A 108 -14.65 8.00 8.81
N LEU A 109 -14.46 6.92 9.57
CA LEU A 109 -15.46 5.92 9.90
C LEU A 109 -15.87 6.13 11.37
N GLY A 110 -17.15 6.24 11.65
CA GLY A 110 -17.67 6.47 13.00
C GLY A 110 -19.15 6.08 13.07
N GLN A 111 -19.96 6.88 13.76
CA GLN A 111 -21.41 6.70 13.72
C GLN A 111 -21.98 7.23 12.40
N GLY A 112 -22.42 6.31 11.53
CA GLY A 112 -23.01 6.64 10.24
C GLY A 112 -22.09 6.37 9.04
N PRO A 113 -22.40 6.95 7.85
CA PRO A 113 -21.67 6.67 6.63
C PRO A 113 -20.25 7.23 6.65
N PRO A 114 -19.31 6.65 5.88
CA PRO A 114 -17.96 7.17 5.74
C PRO A 114 -17.96 8.65 5.31
N LYS A 115 -17.20 9.49 6.04
CA LYS A 115 -17.03 10.91 5.72
C LYS A 115 -15.64 11.14 5.16
N ALA A 116 -15.55 11.58 3.91
CA ALA A 116 -14.29 11.94 3.26
C ALA A 116 -14.01 13.44 3.38
N GLU A 117 -12.75 13.80 3.60
CA GLU A 117 -12.30 15.20 3.61
C GLU A 117 -10.88 15.33 3.06
N GLN A 118 -10.69 16.25 2.11
CA GLN A 118 -9.37 16.56 1.57
C GLN A 118 -8.59 17.41 2.57
N LEU A 119 -7.55 16.84 3.19
CA LEU A 119 -6.73 17.55 4.17
C LEU A 119 -5.51 18.21 3.55
N MET A 120 -4.92 17.57 2.55
CA MET A 120 -3.65 17.97 1.95
C MET A 120 -3.73 17.86 0.42
N PRO A 121 -4.37 18.81 -0.27
CA PRO A 121 -4.45 18.78 -1.73
C PRO A 121 -3.06 18.83 -2.35
N SER A 122 -2.86 18.07 -3.43
CA SER A 122 -1.61 18.02 -4.19
C SER A 122 -1.90 18.04 -5.68
N THR A 123 -1.08 18.76 -6.44
CA THR A 123 -1.11 18.76 -7.91
C THR A 123 -0.34 17.60 -8.51
N ARG A 124 0.40 16.83 -7.70
CA ARG A 124 1.22 15.70 -8.12
C ARG A 124 0.81 14.43 -7.38
N LYS A 125 0.76 13.31 -8.12
CA LYS A 125 0.67 11.95 -7.57
C LYS A 125 2.01 11.23 -7.83
N ALA A 126 2.47 10.43 -6.87
CA ALA A 126 3.74 9.70 -6.94
C ALA A 126 3.65 8.32 -6.27
N MET A 127 2.64 7.54 -6.65
CA MET A 127 2.47 6.17 -6.16
C MET A 127 3.76 5.36 -6.34
N CYS A 128 4.08 4.54 -5.35
CA CYS A 128 5.24 3.66 -5.36
C CYS A 128 5.12 2.61 -6.49
N MET A 129 5.93 2.75 -7.54
CA MET A 129 5.95 1.79 -8.66
C MET A 129 6.36 0.37 -8.23
N PHE A 130 7.11 0.24 -7.12
CA PHE A 130 7.47 -1.05 -6.56
C PHE A 130 6.27 -1.88 -6.05
N GLU A 131 5.12 -1.25 -5.77
CA GLU A 131 3.88 -1.98 -5.48
C GLU A 131 3.44 -2.78 -6.71
N PHE A 132 3.52 -2.17 -7.90
CA PHE A 132 3.20 -2.84 -9.17
C PHE A 132 4.22 -3.93 -9.51
N ILE A 133 5.51 -3.66 -9.31
CA ILE A 133 6.57 -4.58 -9.71
C ILE A 133 6.65 -5.81 -8.79
N TYR A 134 6.53 -5.62 -7.47
CA TYR A 134 6.93 -6.66 -6.53
C TYR A 134 6.11 -6.73 -5.24
N PHE A 135 5.92 -5.60 -4.53
CA PHE A 135 5.49 -5.60 -3.13
C PHE A 135 4.08 -6.14 -2.91
N ALA A 136 3.11 -5.59 -3.64
CA ALA A 136 1.72 -5.97 -3.48
C ALA A 136 1.44 -7.36 -4.07
N ARG A 137 0.42 -8.03 -3.57
CA ARG A 137 0.09 -9.38 -4.05
C ARG A 137 -0.50 -9.33 -5.46
N PRO A 138 -0.23 -10.33 -6.32
CA PRO A 138 -0.75 -10.35 -7.69
C PRO A 138 -2.29 -10.30 -7.80
N ASP A 139 -3.01 -10.79 -6.78
CA ASP A 139 -4.47 -10.77 -6.72
C ASP A 139 -5.06 -9.43 -6.24
N SER A 140 -4.22 -8.47 -5.85
CA SER A 140 -4.65 -7.11 -5.54
C SER A 140 -4.89 -6.27 -6.80
N ARG A 141 -5.73 -5.24 -6.67
CA ARG A 141 -5.96 -4.21 -7.67
C ARG A 141 -5.43 -2.87 -7.17
N LEU A 142 -4.67 -2.16 -8.01
CA LEU A 142 -4.17 -0.81 -7.76
C LEU A 142 -4.39 0.06 -8.99
N GLN A 143 -4.88 1.29 -8.79
CA GLN A 143 -5.29 2.20 -9.85
C GLN A 143 -6.26 1.56 -10.86
N GLY A 144 -7.20 0.76 -10.35
CA GLY A 144 -8.17 0.00 -11.16
C GLY A 144 -7.59 -1.21 -11.92
N GLN A 145 -6.26 -1.39 -11.92
CA GLN A 145 -5.56 -2.44 -12.66
C GLN A 145 -5.30 -3.67 -11.78
N SER A 146 -5.43 -4.86 -12.37
CA SER A 146 -4.96 -6.10 -11.74
C SER A 146 -3.44 -6.12 -11.72
N LEU A 147 -2.85 -6.40 -10.56
CA LEU A 147 -1.40 -6.49 -10.44
C LEU A 147 -0.80 -7.70 -11.16
N TYR A 148 -1.52 -8.81 -11.22
CA TYR A 148 -1.14 -9.95 -12.04
C TYR A 148 -1.00 -9.56 -13.52
N GLU A 149 -2.01 -8.91 -14.09
CA GLU A 149 -1.99 -8.49 -15.49
C GLU A 149 -0.96 -7.38 -15.75
N ALA A 150 -0.76 -6.45 -14.82
CA ALA A 150 0.29 -5.44 -14.94
C ALA A 150 1.68 -6.10 -15.06
N ARG A 151 1.98 -7.08 -14.20
CA ARG A 151 3.27 -7.83 -14.25
C ARG A 151 3.39 -8.71 -15.49
N ARG A 152 2.29 -9.32 -15.94
CA ARG A 152 2.23 -10.06 -17.20
C ARG A 152 2.50 -9.15 -18.40
N ASN A 153 1.95 -7.94 -18.42
CA ASN A 153 2.25 -6.93 -19.43
C ASN A 153 3.73 -6.52 -19.42
N MET A 154 4.33 -6.32 -18.24
CA MET A 154 5.78 -6.04 -18.14
C MET A 154 6.61 -7.17 -18.79
N GLY A 155 6.21 -8.43 -18.60
CA GLY A 155 6.83 -9.57 -19.29
C GLY A 155 6.71 -9.51 -20.81
N ARG A 156 5.52 -9.12 -21.32
CA ARG A 156 5.30 -8.92 -22.76
C ARG A 156 6.16 -7.80 -23.33
N GLU A 157 6.28 -6.67 -22.62
CA GLU A 157 7.17 -5.59 -23.05
C GLU A 157 8.63 -6.05 -23.07
N LEU A 158 9.07 -6.79 -22.05
CA LEU A 158 10.43 -7.32 -22.00
C LEU A 158 10.74 -8.23 -23.20
N ALA A 159 9.79 -9.06 -23.65
CA ALA A 159 9.98 -9.89 -24.84
C ALA A 159 10.12 -9.07 -26.14
N ARG A 160 9.51 -7.88 -26.20
CA ARG A 160 9.62 -6.97 -27.36
C ARG A 160 10.91 -6.17 -27.33
N GLU A 161 11.31 -5.69 -26.15
CA GLU A 161 12.50 -4.86 -25.98
C GLU A 161 13.79 -5.68 -26.02
N ALA A 162 13.75 -6.91 -25.49
CA ALA A 162 14.90 -7.79 -25.37
C ALA A 162 14.50 -9.25 -25.70
N PRO A 163 14.15 -9.56 -26.96
CA PRO A 163 13.88 -10.94 -27.37
C PRO A 163 15.12 -11.81 -27.20
N ALA A 164 14.91 -13.11 -26.98
CA ALA A 164 15.97 -14.10 -26.89
C ALA A 164 15.58 -15.35 -27.68
N GLU A 165 16.55 -15.98 -28.34
CA GLU A 165 16.39 -17.33 -28.87
C GLU A 165 16.63 -18.33 -27.73
N ALA A 166 15.59 -19.07 -27.34
CA ALA A 166 15.66 -20.07 -26.27
C ALA A 166 14.58 -21.14 -26.46
N ASP A 167 14.79 -22.29 -25.82
CA ASP A 167 13.86 -23.42 -25.91
C ASP A 167 12.69 -23.31 -24.93
N ILE A 168 12.92 -22.71 -23.75
CA ILE A 168 11.94 -22.59 -22.67
C ILE A 168 12.07 -21.27 -21.93
N VAL A 169 10.95 -20.79 -21.38
CA VAL A 169 10.91 -19.69 -20.41
C VAL A 169 10.56 -20.27 -19.05
N ILE A 170 11.34 -19.91 -18.02
CA ILE A 170 11.11 -20.32 -16.63
C ILE A 170 10.94 -19.08 -15.74
N SER A 171 10.23 -19.22 -14.63
CA SER A 171 10.12 -18.16 -13.63
C SER A 171 11.03 -18.40 -12.44
N LEU A 172 11.36 -17.32 -11.71
CA LEU A 172 11.80 -17.41 -10.33
C LEU A 172 10.55 -17.32 -9.42
N PRO A 173 10.10 -18.43 -8.83
CA PRO A 173 8.87 -18.44 -8.04
C PRO A 173 9.04 -17.73 -6.69
N ASP A 174 8.04 -17.01 -6.19
CA ASP A 174 6.69 -16.83 -6.76
C ASP A 174 6.55 -15.49 -7.50
N SER A 175 7.48 -14.56 -7.28
CA SER A 175 7.36 -13.16 -7.70
C SER A 175 7.49 -12.95 -9.20
N GLY A 176 8.33 -13.74 -9.88
CA GLY A 176 8.60 -13.60 -11.31
C GLY A 176 7.57 -14.27 -12.20
N THR A 177 6.66 -15.07 -11.65
CA THR A 177 5.77 -15.94 -12.42
C THR A 177 4.89 -15.18 -13.43
N PRO A 178 4.17 -14.11 -13.06
CA PRO A 178 3.31 -13.41 -14.03
C PRO A 178 4.11 -12.81 -15.19
N ALA A 179 5.29 -12.24 -14.91
CA ALA A 179 6.16 -11.67 -15.94
C ALA A 179 6.73 -12.75 -16.87
N ALA A 180 7.17 -13.90 -16.34
CA ALA A 180 7.64 -15.01 -17.16
C ALA A 180 6.54 -15.56 -18.08
N VAL A 181 5.31 -15.68 -17.57
CA VAL A 181 4.13 -16.05 -18.36
C VAL A 181 3.90 -15.04 -19.49
N GLY A 182 3.95 -13.74 -19.19
CA GLY A 182 3.81 -12.70 -20.20
C GLY A 182 4.92 -12.70 -21.26
N PHE A 183 6.16 -12.94 -20.86
CA PHE A 183 7.30 -13.06 -21.77
C PHE A 183 7.14 -14.26 -22.71
N ALA A 184 6.78 -15.43 -22.18
CA ALA A 184 6.53 -16.64 -22.95
C ALA A 184 5.44 -16.43 -24.01
N GLU A 185 4.33 -15.79 -23.63
CA GLU A 185 3.23 -15.47 -24.56
C GLU A 185 3.65 -14.54 -25.70
N ALA A 186 4.42 -13.51 -25.40
CA ALA A 186 4.84 -12.54 -26.40
C ALA A 186 5.97 -13.04 -27.30
N SER A 187 6.88 -13.87 -26.77
CA SER A 187 8.00 -14.46 -27.53
C SER A 187 7.61 -15.71 -28.32
N GLY A 188 6.53 -16.40 -27.94
CA GLY A 188 6.14 -17.70 -28.51
C GLY A 188 6.93 -18.89 -27.96
N ILE A 189 7.87 -18.66 -27.04
CA ILE A 189 8.66 -19.71 -26.39
C ILE A 189 7.81 -20.35 -25.28
N PRO A 190 7.73 -21.69 -25.19
CA PRO A 190 6.90 -22.33 -24.19
C PRO A 190 7.36 -22.02 -22.76
N TYR A 191 6.40 -21.71 -21.88
CA TYR A 191 6.64 -21.60 -20.44
C TYR A 191 6.76 -22.99 -19.81
N SER A 192 7.70 -23.17 -18.89
CA SER A 192 7.86 -24.39 -18.10
C SER A 192 8.21 -24.08 -16.64
N GLU A 193 7.79 -24.96 -15.73
CA GLU A 193 8.18 -24.90 -14.31
C GLU A 193 9.59 -25.48 -14.13
N GLY A 194 10.62 -24.66 -14.34
CA GLY A 194 12.02 -25.06 -14.15
C GLY A 194 12.52 -24.98 -12.70
N LEU A 195 11.85 -24.20 -11.86
CA LEU A 195 12.22 -23.96 -10.47
C LEU A 195 11.00 -24.12 -9.56
N ILE A 196 11.19 -24.77 -8.42
CA ILE A 196 10.15 -24.93 -7.39
C ILE A 196 10.69 -24.38 -6.08
N LYS A 197 9.99 -23.38 -5.53
CA LYS A 197 10.31 -22.85 -4.20
C LYS A 197 9.80 -23.81 -3.13
N SER A 198 10.68 -24.18 -2.19
CA SER A 198 10.25 -24.93 -1.01
C SER A 198 9.31 -24.06 -0.16
N ARG A 199 8.07 -24.51 0.01
CA ARG A 199 7.05 -23.82 0.82
C ARG A 199 7.30 -23.94 2.33
N TYR A 200 8.20 -24.83 2.74
CA TYR A 200 8.45 -25.16 4.14
C TYR A 200 9.76 -24.56 4.69
N ILE A 201 10.58 -23.97 3.82
CA ILE A 201 11.78 -23.24 4.24
C ILE A 201 11.37 -21.80 4.53
N THR A 202 11.25 -21.48 5.81
CA THR A 202 11.27 -20.09 6.29
C THR A 202 12.73 -19.65 6.46
N ARG A 203 12.97 -18.33 6.41
CA ARG A 203 14.29 -17.68 6.37
C ARG A 203 15.39 -18.49 7.09
N THR A 204 16.32 -19.07 6.34
CA THR A 204 17.53 -19.69 6.88
C THR A 204 18.59 -18.60 7.07
N PHE A 205 18.93 -18.30 8.33
CA PHE A 205 20.14 -17.54 8.66
C PHE A 205 21.39 -18.34 8.28
N ILE A 206 22.50 -17.62 8.10
CA ILE A 206 23.82 -18.11 7.66
C ILE A 206 24.12 -19.51 8.22
N GLN A 207 24.18 -20.50 7.33
CA GLN A 207 24.81 -21.77 7.63
C GLN A 207 26.34 -21.55 7.66
N PRO A 208 27.06 -22.04 8.70
CA PRO A 208 28.52 -21.98 8.78
C PRO A 208 29.21 -22.60 7.57
#